data_AF-V8NJ67-F1
#
_entry.id   AF-V8NJ67-F1
#
_cell.length_a   1.000
_cell.length_b   1.000
_cell.length_c   1.000
_cell.angle_alpha   90.00
_cell.angle_beta   90.00
_cell.angle_gamma   90.00
#
_symmetry.space_group_name_H-M   'P 1'
#
loop_
_entity.id
_entity.type
_entity.pdbx_description
1 polymer ?
#
loop_
_entity_poly.entity_id
_entity_poly.type
_entity_poly.pdbx_seq_one_letter_code
_entity_poly.pdbx_strand_id
1 'polypeptide(L)'
;MTRLRINELTPLKPRYEVHDVLIQDPPTSRYGDGLLCWPGVFGRGIYGRGWSDGRRDENSVELSLEDGSHKVILTAKPFRMDLLAGRDLVLSVNSRGLLVFEHLRQRKDS
;
A
#
# COMPACT_ATOMS: atom_id res chain seq x y z
N MET A 1 5.09 -8.42 -9.40
CA MET A 1 5.76 -8.11 -8.11
C MET A 1 4.91 -7.09 -7.36
N THR A 2 4.75 -7.23 -6.05
CA THR A 2 3.98 -6.27 -5.22
C THR A 2 4.88 -5.68 -4.13
N ARG A 3 4.96 -4.35 -4.04
CA ARG A 3 5.76 -3.63 -3.05
C ARG A 3 4.84 -2.90 -2.06
N LEU A 4 4.93 -3.23 -0.77
CA LEU A 4 4.24 -2.53 0.31
C LEU A 4 5.24 -1.65 1.07
N ARG A 5 4.88 -0.39 1.30
CA ARG A 5 5.68 0.56 2.09
C ARG A 5 4.78 1.31 3.06
N ILE A 6 5.20 1.39 4.32
CA ILE A 6 4.48 2.10 5.39
C ILE A 6 5.41 3.16 5.95
N ASN A 7 4.91 4.39 6.10
CA ASN A 7 5.62 5.51 6.71
C ASN A 7 4.65 6.35 7.54
N GLU A 8 5.18 7.24 8.38
CA GLU A 8 4.35 8.21 9.11
C GLU A 8 3.85 9.31 8.17
N LEU A 9 2.61 9.75 8.37
CA LEU A 9 2.06 10.89 7.63
C LEU A 9 2.73 12.21 8.04
N THR A 10 3.05 12.38 9.32
CA THR A 10 3.64 13.59 9.90
C THR A 10 4.75 13.25 10.91
N PRO A 11 5.95 12.83 10.46
CA PRO A 11 7.03 12.43 11.36
C PRO A 11 7.78 13.63 11.97
N LEU A 12 8.31 13.46 13.19
CA LEU A 12 9.19 14.46 13.82
C LEU A 12 10.49 14.70 13.04
N LYS A 13 11.02 13.65 12.40
CA LYS A 13 12.13 13.70 11.45
C LYS A 13 11.95 12.58 10.41
N PRO A 14 12.46 12.73 9.18
CA PRO A 14 12.35 11.69 8.16
C PRO A 14 12.87 10.34 8.67
N ARG A 15 12.15 9.26 8.32
CA ARG A 15 12.63 7.89 8.54
C ARG A 15 13.63 7.53 7.45
N TYR A 16 14.62 6.72 7.82
CA TYR A 16 15.63 6.25 6.87
C TYR A 16 14.99 5.43 5.75
N GLU A 17 15.45 5.65 4.53
CA GLU A 17 15.11 4.88 3.35
C GLU A 17 16.41 4.33 2.74
N VAL A 18 16.36 3.09 2.26
CA VAL A 18 17.52 2.45 1.65
C VAL A 18 17.66 2.95 0.20
N HIS A 19 18.80 3.55 -0.13
CA HIS A 19 19.03 4.18 -1.44
C HIS A 19 19.84 3.30 -2.40
N ASP A 20 20.92 2.68 -1.94
CA ASP A 20 21.94 2.11 -2.84
C ASP A 20 21.72 0.63 -3.22
N VAL A 21 20.58 0.04 -2.84
CA VAL A 21 20.30 -1.39 -3.09
C VAL A 21 19.55 -1.60 -4.41
N LEU A 22 18.72 -0.63 -4.82
CA LEU A 22 17.96 -0.73 -6.06
C LEU A 22 18.83 -0.23 -7.21
N ILE A 23 19.14 -1.11 -8.16
CA ILE A 23 19.87 -0.77 -9.39
C ILE A 23 19.06 0.21 -10.25
N GLN A 24 17.73 0.10 -10.20
CA GLN A 24 16.77 0.99 -10.85
C GLN A 24 15.42 0.95 -10.13
N ASP A 25 14.57 1.95 -10.38
CA ASP A 25 13.19 1.92 -9.93
C ASP A 25 12.42 0.76 -10.61
N PRO A 26 11.71 -0.07 -9.85
CA PRO A 26 10.98 -1.19 -10.43
C PRO A 26 9.81 -0.66 -11.28
N PRO A 27 9.60 -1.22 -12.49
CA PRO A 27 8.47 -0.83 -13.33
C PRO A 27 7.15 -1.11 -12.59
N THR A 28 6.22 -0.16 -12.65
CA THR A 28 4.91 -0.29 -11.99
C THR A 28 3.89 -0.90 -12.94
N SER A 29 3.28 -2.01 -12.52
CA SER A 29 2.06 -2.54 -13.13
C SER A 29 0.86 -1.77 -12.57
N ARG A 30 -0.09 -1.42 -13.43
CA ARG A 30 -1.32 -0.75 -13.03
C ARG A 30 -2.28 -1.74 -12.37
N TYR A 31 -2.95 -1.29 -11.32
CA TYR A 31 -4.08 -2.00 -10.70
C TYR A 31 -5.34 -1.23 -11.13
N GLY A 32 -6.05 -1.74 -12.13
CA GLY A 32 -7.10 -1.02 -12.83
C GLY A 32 -6.61 0.20 -13.64
N ASP A 33 -7.48 0.71 -14.51
CA ASP A 33 -7.21 1.75 -15.51
C ASP A 33 -7.06 3.16 -14.90
N GLY A 34 -6.02 3.37 -14.09
CA GLY A 34 -5.72 4.67 -13.50
C GLY A 34 -4.22 4.85 -13.29
N LEU A 35 -3.64 5.84 -13.97
CA LEU A 35 -2.24 6.27 -13.80
C LEU A 35 -1.88 6.45 -12.32
N LEU A 36 -1.15 5.48 -11.76
CA LEU A 36 -0.36 5.66 -10.54
C LEU A 36 1.12 5.64 -10.90
N CYS A 37 1.52 6.66 -11.65
CA CYS A 37 2.84 7.27 -11.51
C CYS A 37 2.67 8.72 -11.96
N TRP A 38 2.67 9.66 -11.02
CA TRP A 38 2.99 11.03 -11.36
C TRP A 38 4.20 11.46 -10.55
N PRO A 39 5.30 11.89 -11.21
CA PRO A 39 6.44 12.42 -10.50
C PRO A 39 6.03 13.78 -9.95
N GLY A 40 5.83 13.85 -8.62
CA GLY A 40 5.64 15.10 -7.89
C GLY A 40 4.23 15.67 -7.93
N VAL A 41 3.38 15.29 -6.97
CA VAL A 41 2.30 16.17 -6.50
C VAL A 41 2.24 16.13 -4.97
N PHE A 42 2.73 17.21 -4.39
CA PHE A 42 2.34 17.63 -3.06
C PHE A 42 0.87 18.07 -3.09
N GLY A 43 0.06 17.48 -2.22
CA GLY A 43 -1.23 18.06 -1.81
C GLY A 43 -2.45 17.70 -2.68
N ARG A 44 -3.58 17.58 -1.98
CA ARG A 44 -4.96 17.33 -2.44
C ARG A 44 -5.32 15.88 -2.75
N GLY A 45 -6.17 15.36 -1.87
CA GLY A 45 -6.70 14.01 -1.87
C GLY A 45 -7.42 13.60 -3.15
N ILE A 46 -7.26 12.33 -3.48
CA ILE A 46 -7.92 11.65 -4.58
C ILE A 46 -9.30 11.20 -4.09
N TYR A 47 -10.29 12.08 -4.17
CA TYR A 47 -11.69 11.68 -4.18
C TYR A 47 -12.19 11.81 -5.63
N GLY A 48 -12.49 10.66 -6.25
CA GLY A 48 -13.34 10.60 -7.44
C GLY A 48 -12.62 10.57 -8.79
N ARG A 49 -12.31 9.37 -9.28
CA ARG A 49 -12.72 8.91 -10.61
C ARG A 49 -12.66 7.38 -10.68
N GLY A 50 -13.60 6.79 -11.40
CA GLY A 50 -14.06 5.40 -11.32
C GLY A 50 -12.97 4.33 -11.25
N TRP A 51 -13.06 3.51 -10.21
CA TRP A 51 -12.40 2.22 -10.09
C TRP A 51 -13.21 1.23 -10.94
N SER A 52 -12.81 1.00 -12.18
CA SER A 52 -13.40 -0.07 -12.98
C SER A 52 -12.73 -1.37 -12.59
N ASP A 53 -13.38 -2.10 -11.67
CA ASP A 53 -13.24 -3.53 -11.31
C ASP A 53 -12.88 -3.86 -9.84
N GLY A 54 -12.61 -2.85 -9.02
CA GLY A 54 -12.42 -3.08 -7.58
C GLY A 54 -13.75 -3.18 -6.83
N ARG A 55 -14.15 -4.38 -6.37
CA ARG A 55 -15.26 -4.49 -5.40
C ARG A 55 -14.86 -3.74 -4.13
N ARG A 56 -15.67 -2.75 -3.75
CA ARG A 56 -15.48 -1.96 -2.55
C ARG A 56 -16.65 -2.16 -1.62
N ASP A 57 -16.35 -2.66 -0.44
CA ASP A 57 -17.28 -2.71 0.67
C ASP A 57 -16.94 -1.60 1.67
N GLU A 58 -17.68 -1.51 2.77
CA GLU A 58 -17.43 -0.50 3.80
C GLU A 58 -16.07 -0.67 4.49
N ASN A 59 -15.56 -1.91 4.56
CA ASN A 59 -14.30 -2.25 5.26
C ASN A 59 -13.21 -2.82 4.33
N SER A 60 -13.54 -3.16 3.09
CA SER A 60 -12.63 -3.86 2.17
C SER A 60 -12.58 -3.19 0.80
N VAL A 61 -11.39 -3.22 0.19
CA VAL A 61 -11.18 -2.85 -1.20
C VAL A 61 -10.45 -3.99 -1.90
N GLU A 62 -11.03 -4.47 -2.98
CA GLU A 62 -10.42 -5.42 -3.90
C GLU A 62 -9.75 -4.68 -5.06
N LEU A 63 -8.51 -5.03 -5.37
CA LEU A 63 -7.72 -4.45 -6.46
C LEU A 63 -7.18 -5.56 -7.34
N SER A 64 -7.56 -5.58 -8.61
CA SER A 64 -7.06 -6.53 -9.60
C SER A 64 -5.98 -5.87 -10.46
N LEU A 65 -4.94 -6.61 -10.81
CA LEU A 65 -3.99 -6.21 -11.85
C LEU A 65 -4.70 -6.20 -13.22
N GLU A 66 -4.23 -5.39 -14.18
CA GLU A 66 -4.85 -5.28 -15.52
C GLU A 66 -4.99 -6.62 -16.26
N ASP A 67 -4.09 -7.57 -16.01
CA ASP A 67 -4.11 -8.91 -16.61
C ASP A 67 -4.99 -9.93 -15.84
N GLY A 68 -5.59 -9.53 -14.72
CA GLY A 68 -6.39 -10.39 -13.85
C GLY A 68 -5.62 -11.51 -13.15
N SER A 69 -4.30 -11.58 -13.33
CA SER A 69 -3.46 -12.66 -12.80
C SER A 69 -3.33 -12.60 -11.29
N HIS A 70 -3.32 -11.38 -10.74
CA HIS A 70 -3.11 -11.10 -9.34
C HIS A 70 -4.17 -10.15 -8.80
N LYS A 71 -4.55 -10.39 -7.55
CA LYS A 71 -5.55 -9.62 -6.84
C LYS A 71 -5.07 -9.31 -5.44
N VAL A 72 -5.31 -8.09 -4.97
CA VAL A 72 -5.01 -7.63 -3.62
C VAL A 72 -6.32 -7.26 -2.93
N ILE A 73 -6.54 -7.80 -1.73
CA ILE A 73 -7.65 -7.41 -0.87
C ILE A 73 -7.08 -6.61 0.30
N LEU A 74 -7.50 -5.36 0.45
CA LEU A 74 -7.16 -4.49 1.56
C LEU A 74 -8.34 -4.41 2.51
N THR A 75 -8.14 -4.87 3.75
CA THR A 75 -9.12 -4.73 4.85
C THR A 75 -8.67 -3.59 5.77
N ALA A 76 -9.56 -2.65 6.06
CA ALA A 76 -9.22 -1.46 6.81
C ALA A 76 -9.12 -1.70 8.32
N LYS A 77 -10.09 -2.43 8.91
CA LYS A 77 -10.18 -2.64 10.36
C LYS A 77 -10.49 -4.12 10.71
N PRO A 78 -9.55 -4.83 11.39
CA PRO A 78 -8.14 -4.46 11.57
C PRO A 78 -7.41 -4.39 10.23
N PHE A 79 -6.34 -3.59 10.12
CA PHE A 79 -5.58 -3.49 8.89
C PHE A 79 -5.01 -4.86 8.50
N ARG A 80 -5.35 -5.33 7.30
CA ARG A 80 -4.85 -6.58 6.72
C ARG A 80 -4.78 -6.44 5.21
N MET A 81 -3.79 -7.09 4.60
CA MET A 81 -3.67 -7.18 3.16
C MET A 81 -3.49 -8.64 2.75
N ASP A 82 -4.31 -9.12 1.82
CA ASP A 82 -4.21 -10.46 1.26
C ASP A 82 -3.91 -10.38 -0.25
N LEU A 83 -2.90 -11.12 -0.72
CA LEU A 83 -2.51 -11.21 -2.13
C LEU A 83 -2.89 -12.58 -2.68
N LEU A 84 -3.63 -12.59 -3.78
CA LEU A 84 -4.11 -13.77 -4.48
C LEU A 84 -3.49 -13.84 -5.88
N ALA A 85 -3.22 -15.05 -6.36
CA ALA A 85 -2.93 -15.35 -7.76
C ALA A 85 -4.10 -16.18 -8.30
N GLY A 86 -4.91 -15.61 -9.19
CA GLY A 86 -6.21 -16.17 -9.56
C GLY A 86 -7.14 -16.35 -8.34
N ARG A 87 -7.28 -17.59 -7.86
CA ARG A 87 -8.09 -17.94 -6.68
C ARG A 87 -7.26 -18.38 -5.47
N ASP A 88 -5.95 -18.50 -5.63
CA ASP A 88 -5.07 -19.03 -4.59
C ASP A 88 -4.49 -17.90 -3.76
N LEU A 89 -4.64 -17.98 -2.44
CA LEU A 89 -4.02 -17.05 -1.51
C LEU A 89 -2.52 -17.32 -1.44
N VAL A 90 -1.71 -16.35 -1.87
CA VAL A 90 -0.24 -16.45 -1.90
C VAL A 90 0.38 -15.87 -0.64
N LEU A 91 -0.13 -14.74 -0.15
CA LEU A 91 0.45 -14.01 0.98
C LEU A 91 -0.62 -13.26 1.76
N SER A 92 -0.51 -13.28 3.09
CA SER A 92 -1.29 -12.42 3.99
C SER A 92 -0.36 -11.57 4.85
N VAL A 93 -0.51 -10.25 4.78
CA VAL A 93 0.21 -9.28 5.60
C VAL A 93 -0.65 -8.88 6.79
N ASN A 94 -0.03 -8.87 7.96
CA ASN A 94 -0.68 -8.56 9.24
C ASN A 94 -1.86 -9.47 9.63
N SER A 95 -1.91 -10.70 9.14
CA SER A 95 -2.96 -11.68 9.50
C SER A 95 -3.00 -12.02 11.00
N ARG A 96 -1.85 -11.95 11.67
CA ARG A 96 -1.70 -12.19 13.11
C ARG A 96 -1.80 -10.92 13.96
N GLY A 97 -2.03 -9.75 13.36
CA GLY A 97 -2.10 -8.49 14.10
C GLY A 97 -0.78 -8.07 14.76
N LEU A 98 0.37 -8.54 14.24
CA LEU A 98 1.70 -8.29 14.80
C LEU A 98 2.41 -7.09 14.15
N LEU A 99 1.73 -6.35 13.27
CA LEU A 99 2.28 -5.12 12.72
C LEU A 99 2.48 -4.12 13.85
N VAL A 100 3.74 -3.79 14.12
CA VAL A 100 4.15 -2.79 15.08
C VAL A 100 4.89 -1.68 14.34
N PHE A 101 4.46 -0.45 14.57
CA PHE A 101 5.12 0.73 14.05
C PHE A 101 5.20 1.76 15.18
N GLU A 102 6.33 1.82 15.86
CA GLU A 102 6.55 2.78 16.94
C GLU A 102 6.75 4.18 16.34
N HIS A 103 5.85 5.11 16.62
CA HIS A 103 5.97 6.50 16.17
C HIS A 103 7.13 7.22 16.87
N LEU A 104 7.78 8.14 16.17
CA LEU A 104 8.82 8.97 16.76
C LEU A 104 8.21 9.90 17.82
N ARG A 105 8.81 9.95 19.00
CA ARG A 105 8.38 10.79 20.12
C ARG A 105 9.49 11.73 20.56
N GLN A 106 9.10 12.89 21.07
CA GLN A 106 10.02 13.75 21.81
C GLN A 106 10.53 12.98 23.04
N ARG A 107 11.81 13.15 23.34
CA ARG A 107 12.38 12.60 24.58
C ARG A 107 11.70 13.29 25.76
N LYS A 108 11.21 12.51 26.72
CA LYS A 108 10.83 13.05 28.02
C LYS A 108 12.10 13.16 28.85
N ASP A 109 12.49 14.38 29.20
CA ASP A 109 13.54 14.58 30.19
C ASP A 109 13.00 14.14 31.56
N SER A 110 13.81 13.38 32.30
CA SER A 110 13.48 12.84 33.64
C SER A 110 13.94 13.79 34.72
#